data_AF-A0A964NG08-F1
#
_entry.id   AF-A0A964NG08-F1
#
_cell.length_a   1.000
_cell.length_b   1.000
_cell.length_c   1.000
_cell.angle_alpha   90.00
_cell.angle_beta   90.00
_cell.angle_gamma   90.00
#
_symmetry.space_group_name_H-M   'P 1'
#
loop_
_entity.id
_entity.type
_entity.pdbx_description
1 polymer ?
#
loop_
_entity_poly.entity_id
_entity_poly.type
_entity_poly.pdbx_seq_one_letter_code
_entity_poly.pdbx_strand_id
1 'polypeptide(L)'
;MSVYTLWGVAKTRAKLFRNGQSQAVRLPKAFAFTGQEVFVRRVGDAVLLVPCADPWTGFEAALGQFSDDFMRERVQPADDVRESF
;
A
#
# COMPACT_ATOMS: atom_id res chain seq x y z
N MET A 1 -18.33 -1.93 -15.81
CA MET A 1 -17.05 -2.61 -15.46
C MET A 1 -15.94 -1.85 -16.14
N SER A 2 -15.21 -1.01 -15.40
CA SER A 2 -14.35 0.03 -15.99
C SER A 2 -12.89 -0.40 -16.10
N VAL A 3 -12.30 -0.08 -17.25
CA VAL A 3 -11.01 -0.51 -17.82
C VAL A 3 -9.78 0.18 -17.14
N TYR A 4 -9.92 0.69 -15.91
CA TYR A 4 -8.92 1.57 -15.27
C TYR A 4 -7.66 0.89 -14.72
N THR A 5 -7.51 -0.44 -14.75
CA THR A 5 -6.38 -1.10 -14.07
C THR A 5 -5.14 -1.33 -14.96
N LEU A 6 -5.15 -0.89 -16.22
CA LEU A 6 -4.10 -1.26 -17.19
C LEU A 6 -3.02 -0.20 -17.48
N TRP A 7 -3.10 1.01 -16.91
CA TRP A 7 -2.04 2.02 -17.03
C TRP A 7 -1.82 2.70 -15.69
N GLY A 8 -0.71 2.37 -15.02
CA GLY A 8 -0.28 3.07 -13.79
C GLY A 8 0.65 2.28 -12.88
N VAL A 9 0.62 0.95 -12.91
CA VAL A 9 1.49 0.11 -12.07
C VAL A 9 2.47 -0.64 -12.95
N ALA A 10 3.76 -0.30 -12.88
CA ALA A 10 4.81 -1.05 -13.56
C ALA A 10 4.66 -2.55 -13.22
N LYS A 11 4.40 -3.38 -14.23
CA LYS A 11 4.17 -4.83 -14.06
C LYS A 11 5.28 -5.60 -14.75
N THR A 12 6.00 -6.40 -13.97
CA THR A 12 7.01 -7.31 -14.50
C THR A 12 6.97 -8.65 -13.76
N ARG A 13 7.53 -9.70 -14.36
CA ARG A 13 7.64 -11.02 -13.73
C ARG A 13 8.93 -11.09 -12.93
N ALA A 14 8.83 -11.51 -11.67
CA ALA A 14 9.98 -11.83 -10.83
C ALA A 14 10.19 -13.36 -10.80
N LYS A 15 11.44 -13.81 -10.65
CA LYS A 15 11.75 -15.23 -10.48
C LYS A 15 11.70 -15.61 -9.00
N LEU A 16 11.07 -16.76 -8.73
CA LEU A 16 11.14 -17.44 -7.44
C LEU A 16 12.36 -18.36 -7.42
N PHE A 17 13.04 -18.41 -6.28
CA PHE A 17 14.18 -19.29 -6.08
C PHE A 17 14.27 -19.75 -4.61
N ARG A 18 15.15 -20.72 -4.33
CA ARG A 18 15.44 -21.19 -2.98
C ARG A 18 16.66 -20.47 -2.41
N ASN A 19 16.59 -20.06 -1.15
CA ASN A 19 17.74 -19.61 -0.37
C ASN A 19 17.80 -20.46 0.92
N GLY A 20 18.70 -21.46 0.93
CA GLY A 20 18.66 -22.52 1.93
C GLY A 20 17.31 -23.26 1.93
N GLN A 21 16.66 -23.33 3.09
CA GLN A 21 15.33 -23.94 3.26
C GLN A 21 14.17 -22.99 2.96
N SER A 22 14.44 -21.71 2.71
CA SER A 22 13.41 -20.68 2.49
C SER A 22 13.17 -20.40 1.01
N GLN A 23 11.99 -19.85 0.70
CA GLN A 23 11.67 -19.32 -0.62
C GLN A 23 12.03 -17.83 -0.69
N ALA A 24 12.55 -17.38 -1.84
CA ALA A 24 12.92 -16.00 -2.08
C ALA A 24 12.43 -15.51 -3.44
N VAL A 25 12.21 -14.20 -3.55
CA VAL A 25 11.83 -13.50 -4.79
C VAL A 25 13.02 -12.65 -5.23
N ARG A 26 13.47 -12.79 -6.48
CA ARG A 26 14.46 -11.87 -7.05
C ARG A 26 13.73 -10.63 -7.57
N LEU A 27 13.74 -9.55 -6.79
CA LEU A 27 13.17 -8.27 -7.19
C LEU A 27 13.97 -7.67 -8.37
N PRO A 28 13.31 -7.28 -9.47
CA PRO A 28 13.97 -6.53 -10.53
C PRO A 28 14.42 -5.15 -10.02
N LYS A 29 15.45 -4.58 -10.65
CA LYS A 29 16.09 -3.33 -10.19
C LYS A 29 15.11 -2.17 -9.96
N ALA A 30 14.08 -2.05 -10.81
CA ALA A 30 13.05 -1.02 -10.69
C ALA A 30 12.16 -1.13 -9.44
N PHE A 31 12.18 -2.27 -8.75
CA PHE A 31 11.40 -2.56 -7.54
C PHE A 31 12.29 -2.84 -6.32
N ALA A 32 13.59 -2.51 -6.40
CA ALA A 32 14.50 -2.71 -5.28
C ALA A 32 14.21 -1.71 -4.16
N PHE A 33 14.19 -2.19 -2.93
CA PHE A 33 14.08 -1.34 -1.74
C PHE A 33 15.46 -0.79 -1.35
N THR A 34 15.46 0.39 -0.74
CA THR A 34 16.62 0.89 0.02
C THR A 34 16.62 0.28 1.42
N GLY A 35 17.79 -0.05 1.96
CA GLY A 35 17.94 -0.65 3.29
C GLY A 35 18.10 -2.17 3.26
N GLN A 36 17.93 -2.80 4.43
CA GLN A 36 18.21 -4.23 4.63
C GLN A 36 16.95 -5.07 4.93
N GLU A 37 15.87 -4.42 5.37
CA GLU A 37 14.67 -5.10 5.87
C GLU A 37 13.38 -4.45 5.38
N VAL A 38 12.33 -5.26 5.27
CA VAL A 38 10.97 -4.84 4.91
C VAL A 38 9.96 -5.54 5.82
N PHE A 39 8.86 -4.87 6.13
CA PHE A 39 7.69 -5.50 6.71
C PHE A 39 6.99 -6.36 5.66
N VAL A 40 6.52 -7.53 6.08
CA VAL A 40 5.81 -8.48 5.23
C VAL A 40 4.38 -8.65 5.74
N ARG A 41 3.40 -8.41 4.89
CA ARG A 41 1.98 -8.64 5.20
C ARG A 41 1.31 -9.47 4.12
N ARG A 42 0.55 -10.49 4.51
CA ARG A 42 -0.29 -11.25 3.58
C ARG A 42 -1.65 -10.60 3.42
N VAL A 43 -2.12 -10.46 2.18
CA VAL A 43 -3.44 -9.90 1.83
C VAL A 43 -4.07 -10.84 0.80
N GLY A 44 -4.92 -11.76 1.27
CA GLY A 44 -5.39 -12.88 0.45
C GLY A 44 -4.24 -13.74 -0.07
N ASP A 45 -4.14 -13.87 -1.39
CA ASP A 45 -3.06 -14.58 -2.08
C ASP A 45 -1.85 -13.70 -2.42
N ALA A 46 -1.91 -12.40 -2.12
CA ALA A 46 -0.82 -11.46 -2.34
C ALA A 46 0.07 -11.31 -1.08
N VAL A 47 1.35 -10.99 -1.31
CA VAL A 47 2.29 -10.57 -0.28
C VAL A 47 2.65 -9.11 -0.54
N LEU A 48 2.40 -8.26 0.46
CA LEU A 48 2.79 -6.86 0.48
C LEU A 48 4.11 -6.71 1.23
N LEU A 49 5.07 -6.03 0.61
CA LEU A 49 6.36 -5.67 1.19
C LEU A 49 6.41 -4.15 1.37
N VAL A 50 6.71 -3.69 2.58
CA VAL A 50 6.77 -2.25 2.94
C VAL A 50 8.13 -1.95 3.56
N PRO A 51 8.85 -0.89 3.14
CA PRO A 51 10.15 -0.56 3.73
C PRO A 51 10.05 -0.26 5.23
N CYS A 52 10.97 -0.81 6.03
CA CYS A 52 10.99 -0.56 7.48
C CYS A 52 11.46 0.86 7.83
N ALA A 53 12.35 1.43 7.03
CA ALA A 53 12.97 2.73 7.30
C ALA A 53 11.98 3.90 7.18
N ASP A 54 10.99 3.77 6.30
CA ASP A 54 9.94 4.77 6.11
C ASP A 54 8.63 4.09 5.69
N PRO A 55 7.87 3.53 6.65
CA PRO A 55 6.63 2.83 6.34
C PRO A 55 5.50 3.78 5.93
N TRP A 56 5.66 5.10 6.12
CA TRP A 56 4.63 6.10 5.90
C TRP A 56 4.71 6.79 4.55
N THR A 57 5.85 6.75 3.84
CA THR A 57 5.99 7.37 2.51
C THR A 57 4.87 6.98 1.55
N GLY A 58 4.50 5.69 1.54
CA GLY A 58 3.46 5.18 0.65
C GLY A 58 2.06 5.72 1.01
N PHE A 59 1.81 5.94 2.30
CA PHE A 59 0.58 6.57 2.78
C PHE A 59 0.54 8.05 2.42
N GLU A 60 1.64 8.78 2.65
CA GLU A 60 1.74 10.20 2.27
C GLU A 60 1.56 10.42 0.77
N ALA A 61 2.20 9.59 -0.06
CA ALA A 61 2.02 9.63 -1.51
C ALA A 61 0.57 9.34 -1.94
N ALA A 62 -0.17 8.54 -1.16
CA ALA A 62 -1.58 8.28 -1.42
C ALA A 62 -2.47 9.49 -1.07
N LEU A 63 -2.09 10.33 -0.10
CA LEU A 63 -2.82 11.55 0.22
C LEU A 63 -2.88 12.52 -0.98
N GLY A 64 -1.84 12.55 -1.81
CA GLY A 64 -1.81 13.36 -3.03
C GLY A 64 -2.65 12.80 -4.19
N GLN A 65 -3.25 11.62 -4.05
CA GLN A 65 -4.08 10.98 -5.09
C GLN A 65 -5.57 11.25 -4.93
N PHE A 66 -5.98 11.91 -3.85
CA PHE A 66 -7.35 12.37 -3.70
C PHE A 66 -7.66 13.47 -4.73
N SER A 67 -8.91 13.51 -5.19
CA SER A 67 -9.37 14.59 -6.07
C SER A 67 -9.49 15.91 -5.29
N ASP A 68 -9.40 17.04 -5.98
CA ASP A 68 -9.45 18.37 -5.38
C ASP A 68 -10.76 18.66 -4.61
N ASP A 69 -11.81 17.90 -4.86
CA ASP A 69 -13.13 17.98 -4.22
C ASP A 69 -13.31 16.99 -3.06
N PHE A 70 -12.39 16.05 -2.88
CA PHE A 70 -12.47 15.06 -1.82
C PHE A 70 -12.37 15.71 -0.44
N MET A 71 -13.42 15.55 0.38
CA MET A 71 -13.52 16.11 1.74
C MET A 71 -13.22 17.62 1.82
N ARG A 72 -13.56 18.39 0.78
CA ARG A 72 -13.36 19.85 0.76
C ARG A 72 -14.09 20.57 1.89
N GLU A 73 -15.26 20.04 2.28
CA GLU A 73 -16.05 20.56 3.39
C GLU A 73 -16.23 19.46 4.44
N ARG A 74 -15.93 19.81 5.69
CA ARG A 74 -16.25 18.96 6.84
C ARG A 74 -17.61 19.35 7.38
N VAL A 75 -18.62 18.54 7.10
CA VAL A 75 -19.95 18.67 7.72
C VAL A 75 -19.97 17.81 8.99
N GLN A 76 -19.57 18.40 10.10
CA GLN A 76 -19.67 17.76 11.41
C GLN A 76 -21.07 18.09 12.00
N PRO A 77 -21.94 17.09 12.23
CA PRO A 77 -23.20 17.31 12.92
C PRO A 77 -22.96 17.70 14.38
N ALA A 78 -23.96 18.33 14.99
CA ALA A 78 -23.96 18.56 16.44
C ALA A 78 -23.94 17.22 17.18
N ASP A 79 -23.39 17.24 18.40
CA ASP A 79 -23.34 16.06 19.25
C ASP A 79 -24.75 15.54 19.53
N ASP A 80 -24.90 14.22 19.48
CA ASP A 80 -26.17 13.57 19.74
C ASP A 80 -26.45 13.52 21.25
N VAL A 81 -27.68 13.81 21.64
CA VAL A 81 -28.06 13.78 23.07
C VAL A 81 -28.35 12.35 23.46
N ARG A 82 -27.50 11.76 24.30
CA ARG A 82 -27.71 10.41 24.81
C ARG A 82 -28.80 10.38 25.87
N GLU A 83 -29.65 9.37 25.84
CA GLU A 83 -30.63 9.09 26.90
C GLU A 83 -29.93 8.98 28.26
N SER A 84 -30.48 9.67 29.27
CA SER A 84 -30.07 9.49 30.66
C SER A 84 -30.58 8.14 31.16
N PHE A 85 -29.69 7.38 31.81
CA PHE A 85 -29.99 6.09 32.42
C PHE A 85 -31.07 6.17 33.52
#